data_AF-X0YQ63-F1
#
_entry.id   AF-X0YQ63-F1
#
_cell.length_a   1.000
_cell.length_b   1.000
_cell.length_c   1.000
_cell.angle_alpha   90.00
_cell.angle_beta   90.00
_cell.angle_gamma   90.00
#
_symmetry.space_group_name_H-M   'P 1'
#
loop_
_entity.id
_entity.type
_entity.pdbx_description
1 polymer ?
#
loop_
_entity_poly.entity_id
_entity_poly.type
_entity_poly.pdbx_seq_one_letter_code
_entity_poly.pdbx_strand_id
1 'polypeptide(L)'
;MTVPAALLRKIDLELGVDPNHDPFAEEHLVTSLDSVINKSYKNENENNFFTSIKHEFLTVICANCGVQHAIQIACGYRCCPSCSKIKIIQRRKYLMGKFSGVMALRDNNRGLRELTLTFENVKSMDGWLSTFHDWIVSFRRSFEVNKKLSNYKIIGGCANIEITRNLIRKDWHIHIHLAIEGNYIPQKIIIKQWKKTTNGMGRIADIRKITNGIKSAWEIAKYSTKPHN
;
A
#
# COMPACT_ATOMS: atom_id res chain seq x y z
N MET A 1 3.94 -17.13 -29.28
CA MET A 1 3.22 -18.40 -29.03
C MET A 1 1.97 -18.08 -28.24
N THR A 2 0.84 -17.97 -28.93
CA THR A 2 -0.49 -17.75 -28.34
C THR A 2 -1.06 -19.10 -27.91
N VAL A 3 -1.45 -19.21 -26.64
CA VAL A 3 -2.12 -20.41 -26.13
C VAL A 3 -3.54 -20.44 -26.72
N PRO A 4 -3.99 -21.55 -27.33
CA PRO A 4 -5.32 -21.63 -27.91
C PRO A 4 -6.42 -21.45 -26.85
N ALA A 5 -7.46 -20.66 -27.16
CA ALA A 5 -8.59 -20.36 -26.28
C ALA A 5 -9.32 -21.60 -25.72
N ALA A 6 -9.17 -22.76 -26.39
CA ALA A 6 -9.70 -24.04 -25.93
C ALA A 6 -9.03 -24.57 -24.65
N LEU A 7 -7.78 -24.20 -24.36
CA LEU A 7 -7.07 -24.64 -23.17
C LEU A 7 -7.48 -23.85 -21.91
N LEU A 8 -7.85 -22.57 -22.07
CA LEU A 8 -8.34 -21.73 -20.98
C LEU A 8 -9.70 -22.21 -20.46
N ARG A 9 -10.62 -22.61 -21.36
CA ARG A 9 -11.93 -23.16 -20.97
C ARG A 9 -11.86 -24.46 -20.17
N LYS A 10 -10.77 -25.23 -20.30
CA LYS A 10 -10.60 -26.49 -19.57
C LYS A 10 -10.18 -26.27 -18.12
N ILE A 11 -9.49 -25.16 -17.84
CA ILE A 11 -9.07 -24.76 -16.48
C ILE A 11 -10.27 -24.23 -15.67
N ASP A 12 -11.17 -23.48 -16.31
CA ASP A 12 -12.34 -22.90 -15.63
C ASP A 12 -13.35 -23.96 -15.15
N LEU A 13 -13.50 -25.06 -15.91
CA LEU A 13 -14.39 -26.18 -15.56
C LEU A 13 -13.87 -27.06 -14.42
N GLU A 14 -12.56 -27.16 -14.22
CA GLU A 14 -11.96 -27.95 -13.14
C GLU A 14 -11.94 -27.19 -11.79
N LEU A 15 -12.13 -25.87 -11.81
CA LEU A 15 -12.15 -25.03 -10.61
C LEU A 15 -13.56 -24.72 -10.06
N GLY A 16 -14.62 -25.24 -10.70
CA GLY A 16 -16.00 -25.08 -10.22
C GLY A 16 -16.50 -23.64 -10.20
N VAL A 17 -15.90 -22.75 -11.01
CA VAL A 17 -16.31 -21.34 -11.10
C VAL A 17 -17.37 -21.23 -12.18
N ASP A 18 -18.60 -20.87 -11.78
CA ASP A 18 -19.68 -20.58 -12.72
C ASP A 18 -19.29 -19.35 -13.58
N PRO A 19 -19.15 -19.50 -14.92
CA PRO A 19 -18.74 -18.42 -15.80
C PRO A 19 -19.79 -17.29 -15.92
N ASN A 20 -21.00 -17.47 -15.38
CA ASN A 20 -22.04 -16.44 -15.32
C ASN A 20 -22.18 -15.80 -13.93
N HIS A 21 -21.44 -16.26 -12.93
CA HIS A 21 -21.43 -15.63 -11.61
C HIS A 21 -20.47 -14.43 -11.63
N ASP A 22 -21.03 -13.23 -11.83
CA ASP A 22 -20.32 -11.98 -11.57
C ASP A 22 -20.27 -11.73 -10.05
N PRO A 23 -19.13 -11.90 -9.37
CA PRO A 23 -19.02 -11.68 -7.93
C PRO A 23 -19.21 -10.20 -7.53
N PHE A 24 -19.46 -9.30 -8.50
CA PHE A 24 -19.71 -7.88 -8.27
C PHE A 24 -21.17 -7.45 -8.47
N ALA A 25 -22.08 -8.36 -8.86
CA ALA A 25 -23.49 -8.01 -9.07
C ALA A 25 -24.32 -7.86 -7.78
N GLU A 26 -23.85 -8.38 -6.62
CA GLU A 26 -24.61 -8.44 -5.37
C GLU A 26 -24.15 -7.49 -4.24
N GLU A 27 -23.32 -6.47 -4.49
CA GLU A 27 -23.05 -5.42 -3.49
C GLU A 27 -23.92 -4.17 -3.69
N HIS A 28 -25.24 -4.38 -3.85
CA HIS A 28 -26.23 -3.36 -3.51
C HIS A 28 -26.58 -3.48 -2.02
N LEU A 29 -25.83 -2.77 -1.16
CA LEU A 29 -26.22 -2.22 0.16
C LEU A 29 -24.98 -1.90 1.00
N VAL A 30 -24.18 -0.93 0.58
CA VAL A 30 -23.30 -0.21 1.52
C VAL A 30 -24.02 1.05 1.96
N THR A 31 -24.97 0.87 2.87
CA THR A 31 -25.58 1.98 3.62
C THR A 31 -24.50 2.69 4.46
N SER A 32 -24.23 3.95 4.10
CA SER A 32 -23.57 5.01 4.88
C SER A 32 -22.23 4.70 5.56
N LEU A 33 -21.12 4.71 4.80
CA LEU A 33 -19.74 4.76 5.34
C LEU A 33 -19.22 6.20 5.54
N ASP A 34 -19.99 7.22 5.17
CA ASP A 34 -19.67 8.64 5.36
C ASP A 34 -19.49 9.03 6.85
N SER A 35 -20.04 8.23 7.77
CA SER A 35 -19.98 8.48 9.22
C SER A 35 -18.63 8.14 9.86
N VAL A 36 -17.85 7.22 9.28
CA VAL A 36 -16.56 6.79 9.84
C VAL A 36 -15.41 7.71 9.41
N ILE A 37 -15.52 8.34 8.24
CA ILE A 37 -14.48 9.20 7.65
C ILE A 37 -14.49 10.61 8.26
N ASN A 38 -15.64 11.10 8.74
CA ASN A 38 -15.80 12.48 9.21
C ASN A 38 -15.23 12.77 10.61
N LYS A 39 -14.83 11.76 11.41
CA LYS A 39 -14.43 11.99 12.81
C LYS A 39 -12.99 12.50 13.03
N SER A 40 -12.14 12.57 12.01
CA SER A 40 -10.73 12.99 12.18
C SER A 40 -10.31 14.24 11.41
N TYR A 41 -11.25 14.96 10.79
CA TYR A 41 -10.96 16.17 10.00
C TYR A 41 -11.61 17.40 10.64
N LYS A 42 -11.08 17.85 11.77
CA LYS A 42 -11.25 19.23 12.23
C LYS A 42 -9.88 19.80 12.60
N ASN A 43 -9.20 20.34 11.60
CA ASN A 43 -8.20 21.37 11.80
C ASN A 43 -8.51 22.47 10.78
N GLU A 44 -9.18 23.50 11.29
CA GLU A 44 -9.47 24.76 10.61
C GLU A 44 -8.19 25.60 10.69
N ASN A 45 -7.59 25.93 9.53
CA ASN A 45 -6.76 27.12 9.25
C ASN A 45 -5.63 26.92 8.20
N GLU A 46 -5.45 25.72 7.62
CA GLU A 46 -4.50 25.53 6.48
C GLU A 46 -5.16 25.03 5.17
N ASN A 47 -6.50 24.91 5.13
CA ASN A 47 -7.22 24.20 4.06
C ASN A 47 -7.53 25.00 2.77
N ASN A 48 -7.10 26.27 2.62
CA ASN A 48 -7.57 27.10 1.50
C ASN A 48 -6.82 26.93 0.17
N PHE A 49 -5.65 26.29 0.14
CA PHE A 49 -4.94 26.09 -1.14
C PHE A 49 -5.56 24.95 -1.97
N PHE A 50 -5.98 23.87 -1.33
CA PHE A 50 -6.45 22.68 -2.05
C PHE A 50 -7.93 22.71 -2.42
N THR A 51 -8.73 23.58 -1.79
CA THR A 51 -10.17 23.76 -2.11
C THR A 51 -10.40 24.50 -3.42
N SER A 52 -9.38 25.16 -3.98
CA SER A 52 -9.47 25.94 -5.22
C SER A 52 -8.96 25.22 -6.47
N ILE A 53 -8.41 24.01 -6.35
CA ILE A 53 -7.89 23.26 -7.51
C ILE A 53 -9.07 22.76 -8.35
N LYS A 54 -9.35 23.47 -9.45
CA LYS A 54 -10.27 23.02 -10.50
C LYS A 54 -9.61 21.87 -11.27
N HIS A 55 -10.36 20.81 -11.51
CA HIS A 55 -9.91 19.67 -12.29
C HIS A 55 -10.64 19.67 -13.62
N GLU A 56 -9.88 19.47 -14.69
CA GLU A 56 -10.44 19.23 -16.02
C GLU A 56 -10.98 17.80 -16.12
N PHE A 57 -11.96 17.59 -16.98
CA PHE A 57 -12.55 16.29 -17.25
C PHE A 57 -12.52 16.02 -18.75
N LEU A 58 -12.15 14.81 -19.12
CA LEU A 58 -12.25 14.28 -20.47
C LEU A 58 -13.44 13.33 -20.54
N THR A 59 -14.39 13.60 -21.44
CA THR A 59 -15.46 12.64 -21.72
C THR A 59 -14.98 11.64 -22.75
N VAL A 60 -14.95 10.36 -22.38
CA VAL A 60 -14.71 9.26 -23.31
C VAL A 60 -16.04 8.59 -23.65
N ILE A 61 -16.19 8.17 -24.91
CA ILE A 61 -17.42 7.56 -25.42
C ILE A 61 -17.08 6.15 -25.91
N CYS A 62 -17.83 5.15 -25.46
CA CYS A 62 -17.68 3.79 -25.94
C CYS A 62 -18.11 3.72 -27.42
N ALA A 63 -17.20 3.32 -28.31
CA ALA A 63 -17.49 3.22 -29.74
C ALA A 63 -18.60 2.20 -30.08
N ASN A 64 -18.83 1.20 -29.22
CA ASN A 64 -19.80 0.14 -29.47
C ASN A 64 -21.21 0.47 -28.98
N CYS A 65 -21.35 1.05 -27.78
CA CYS A 65 -22.67 1.30 -27.16
C CYS A 65 -23.00 2.77 -26.91
N GLY A 66 -22.09 3.70 -27.23
CA GLY A 66 -22.31 5.14 -27.07
C GLY A 66 -22.29 5.64 -25.61
N VAL A 67 -22.11 4.76 -24.62
CA VAL A 67 -22.02 5.15 -23.20
C VAL A 67 -20.86 6.11 -22.98
N GLN A 68 -21.13 7.20 -22.26
CA GLN A 68 -20.16 8.25 -21.96
C GLN A 68 -19.63 8.13 -20.53
N HIS A 69 -18.33 8.34 -20.36
CA HIS A 69 -17.68 8.37 -19.05
C HIS A 69 -16.86 9.64 -18.92
N ALA A 70 -17.09 10.40 -17.85
CA ALA A 70 -16.25 11.53 -17.48
C ALA A 70 -15.01 11.03 -16.72
N ILE A 71 -13.82 11.30 -17.25
CA ILE A 71 -12.54 10.96 -16.65
C ILE A 71 -11.89 12.24 -16.16
N GLN A 72 -11.63 12.33 -14.85
CA GLN A 72 -10.89 13.45 -14.28
C GLN A 72 -9.43 13.43 -14.74
N ILE A 73 -8.94 14.55 -15.29
CA ILE A 73 -7.53 14.76 -15.59
C ILE A 73 -6.80 15.12 -14.30
N ALA A 74 -5.71 14.41 -14.00
CA ALA A 74 -4.96 14.63 -12.77
C ALA A 74 -4.22 15.97 -12.82
N CYS A 75 -4.34 16.78 -11.75
CA CYS A 75 -3.70 18.10 -11.66
C CYS A 75 -2.17 18.05 -11.45
N GLY A 76 -1.55 16.87 -11.54
CA GLY A 76 -0.11 16.68 -11.29
C GLY A 76 0.32 16.71 -9.81
N TYR A 77 -0.39 17.44 -8.95
CA TYR A 77 -0.04 17.54 -7.52
C TYR A 77 -0.23 16.21 -6.77
N ARG A 78 0.83 15.76 -6.09
CA ARG A 78 0.84 14.50 -5.31
C ARG A 78 -0.12 14.56 -4.12
N CYS A 79 -0.24 15.72 -3.49
CA CYS A 79 -1.06 15.93 -2.29
C CYS A 79 -2.46 16.48 -2.57
N CYS A 80 -2.88 16.61 -3.84
CA CYS A 80 -4.23 17.08 -4.13
C CYS A 80 -5.28 16.10 -3.55
N PRO A 81 -6.23 16.56 -2.71
CA PRO A 81 -7.23 15.69 -2.08
C PRO A 81 -8.14 14.97 -3.07
N SER A 82 -8.49 15.62 -4.20
CA SER A 82 -9.32 15.00 -5.24
C SER A 82 -8.55 13.94 -6.03
N CYS A 83 -7.37 14.30 -6.55
CA CYS A 83 -6.53 13.37 -7.31
C CYS A 83 -6.00 12.20 -6.46
N SER A 84 -5.68 12.44 -5.19
CA SER A 84 -5.21 11.38 -4.29
C SER A 84 -6.27 10.31 -4.10
N LYS A 85 -7.56 10.67 -3.89
CA LYS A 85 -8.69 9.72 -3.79
C LYS A 85 -8.75 8.75 -4.98
N ILE A 86 -8.72 9.29 -6.20
CA ILE A 86 -8.74 8.48 -7.43
C ILE A 86 -7.50 7.56 -7.50
N LYS A 87 -6.32 8.11 -7.19
CA LYS A 87 -5.07 7.32 -7.13
C LYS A 87 -5.14 6.20 -6.08
N ILE A 88 -5.78 6.41 -4.92
CA ILE A 88 -5.96 5.35 -3.91
C ILE A 88 -6.71 4.19 -4.52
N ILE A 89 -7.85 4.47 -5.17
CA ILE A 89 -8.72 3.44 -5.75
C ILE A 89 -7.97 2.68 -6.85
N GLN A 90 -7.29 3.38 -7.76
CA GLN A 90 -6.51 2.77 -8.83
C GLN A 90 -5.37 1.91 -8.29
N ARG A 91 -4.58 2.44 -7.35
CA ARG A 91 -3.49 1.67 -6.73
C ARG A 91 -3.98 0.49 -5.93
N ARG A 92 -5.11 0.62 -5.23
CA ARG A 92 -5.75 -0.49 -4.54
C ARG A 92 -6.10 -1.60 -5.54
N LYS A 93 -6.78 -1.28 -6.64
CA LYS A 93 -7.12 -2.27 -7.68
C LYS A 93 -5.87 -2.97 -8.20
N TYR A 94 -4.83 -2.21 -8.50
CA TYR A 94 -3.54 -2.74 -8.95
C TYR A 94 -2.89 -3.67 -7.91
N LEU A 95 -2.75 -3.21 -6.65
CA LEU A 95 -2.15 -3.98 -5.56
C LEU A 95 -2.96 -5.22 -5.22
N MET A 96 -4.29 -5.15 -5.25
CA MET A 96 -5.17 -6.31 -5.07
C MET A 96 -4.95 -7.36 -6.14
N GLY A 97 -4.85 -6.96 -7.42
CA GLY A 97 -4.49 -7.88 -8.50
C GLY A 97 -3.15 -8.56 -8.25
N LYS A 98 -2.13 -7.82 -7.81
CA LYS A 98 -0.81 -8.39 -7.47
C LYS A 98 -0.84 -9.30 -6.24
N PHE A 99 -1.54 -8.89 -5.18
CA PHE A 99 -1.60 -9.64 -3.94
C PHE A 99 -2.44 -10.91 -4.07
N SER A 100 -3.49 -10.90 -4.89
CA SER A 100 -4.30 -12.11 -5.15
C SER A 100 -3.43 -13.27 -5.67
N GLY A 101 -2.54 -13.01 -6.63
CA GLY A 101 -1.58 -13.99 -7.11
C GLY A 101 -0.61 -14.49 -6.04
N VAL A 102 -0.04 -13.59 -5.22
CA VAL A 102 0.88 -13.96 -4.12
C VAL A 102 0.15 -14.72 -3.01
N MET A 103 -1.11 -14.42 -2.75
CA MET A 103 -1.93 -15.12 -1.76
C MET A 103 -2.37 -16.50 -2.25
N ALA A 104 -2.58 -16.69 -3.55
CA ALA A 104 -2.84 -18.00 -4.14
C ALA A 104 -1.62 -18.93 -4.03
N LEU A 105 -0.40 -18.37 -4.02
CA LEU A 105 0.87 -19.11 -3.87
C LEU A 105 1.24 -19.43 -2.40
N ARG A 106 0.27 -19.38 -1.48
CA ARG A 106 0.49 -19.64 -0.06
C ARG A 106 0.83 -21.11 0.17
N ASP A 107 2.11 -21.39 0.36
CA ASP A 107 2.54 -22.55 1.14
C ASP A 107 2.59 -22.17 2.65
N ASN A 108 2.83 -23.17 3.51
CA ASN A 108 2.78 -22.97 4.96
C ASN A 108 3.84 -21.99 5.52
N ASN A 109 4.86 -21.60 4.74
CA ASN A 109 5.94 -20.73 5.20
C ASN A 109 6.11 -19.43 4.43
N ARG A 110 5.76 -19.40 3.14
CA ARG A 110 5.86 -18.26 2.25
C ARG A 110 4.53 -17.52 2.16
N GLY A 111 4.57 -16.20 2.25
CA GLY A 111 3.40 -15.38 2.00
C GLY A 111 3.63 -13.90 2.22
N LEU A 112 2.56 -13.14 2.03
CA LEU A 112 2.55 -11.70 2.26
C LEU A 112 2.50 -11.38 3.76
N ARG A 113 3.33 -10.43 4.19
CA ARG A 113 3.46 -10.01 5.58
C ARG A 113 3.48 -8.50 5.64
N GLU A 114 2.81 -7.97 6.64
CA GLU A 114 2.84 -6.55 6.98
C GLU A 114 3.97 -6.35 7.98
N LEU A 115 4.87 -5.41 7.69
CA LEU A 115 5.99 -5.06 8.53
C LEU A 115 5.95 -3.55 8.77
N THR A 116 5.82 -3.14 10.03
CA THR A 116 5.97 -1.74 10.43
C THR A 116 7.30 -1.57 11.13
N LEU A 117 8.12 -0.63 10.64
CA LEU A 117 9.40 -0.24 11.24
C LEU A 117 9.29 1.17 11.79
N THR A 118 9.74 1.38 13.02
CA THR A 118 9.84 2.71 13.63
C THR A 118 11.24 2.98 14.13
N PHE A 119 11.58 4.25 14.28
CA PHE A 119 12.84 4.71 14.86
C PHE A 119 12.57 5.92 15.76
N GLU A 120 13.62 6.41 16.41
CA GLU A 120 13.52 7.56 17.29
C GLU A 120 12.93 8.79 16.61
N ASN A 121 12.14 9.54 17.38
CA ASN A 121 11.59 10.80 16.93
C ASN A 121 12.70 11.81 16.63
N VAL A 122 12.56 12.55 15.54
CA VAL A 122 13.53 13.57 15.13
C VAL A 122 12.96 14.97 15.34
N LYS A 123 13.81 15.93 15.72
CA LYS A 123 13.38 17.33 15.95
C LYS A 123 13.21 18.12 14.66
N SER A 124 13.98 17.82 13.63
CA SER A 124 13.86 18.38 12.28
C SER A 124 13.80 17.26 11.24
N MET A 125 13.17 17.56 10.10
CA MET A 125 13.13 16.70 8.91
C MET A 125 14.24 17.01 7.89
N ASP A 126 15.03 18.05 8.14
CA ASP A 126 16.10 18.48 7.22
C ASP A 126 17.15 17.38 7.05
N GLY A 127 17.42 17.00 5.80
CA GLY A 127 18.42 15.98 5.45
C GLY A 127 18.01 14.53 5.68
N TRP A 128 16.80 14.27 6.17
CA TRP A 128 16.39 12.92 6.57
C TRP A 128 15.83 12.05 5.43
N LEU A 129 15.28 12.66 4.37
CA LEU A 129 14.59 11.92 3.29
C LEU A 129 15.49 10.91 2.57
N SER A 130 16.71 11.32 2.18
CA SER A 130 17.69 10.42 1.56
C SER A 130 18.10 9.30 2.52
N THR A 131 18.36 9.67 3.77
CA THR A 131 18.74 8.74 4.84
C THR A 131 17.69 7.63 5.03
N PHE A 132 16.40 7.95 5.06
CA PHE A 132 15.34 6.94 5.22
C PHE A 132 15.26 5.99 4.03
N HIS A 133 15.37 6.53 2.82
CA HIS A 133 15.41 5.71 1.62
C HIS A 133 16.58 4.72 1.68
N ASP A 134 17.77 5.20 2.04
CA ASP A 134 18.98 4.38 2.14
C ASP A 134 18.87 3.32 3.23
N TRP A 135 18.23 3.64 4.36
CA TRP A 135 17.94 2.66 5.40
C TRP A 135 16.97 1.58 4.93
N ILE A 136 15.90 1.93 4.21
CA ILE A 136 14.96 0.94 3.66
C ILE A 136 15.68 -0.01 2.69
N VAL A 137 16.46 0.56 1.77
CA VAL A 137 17.24 -0.22 0.79
C VAL A 137 18.26 -1.12 1.49
N SER A 138 19.00 -0.57 2.45
CA SER A 138 20.02 -1.30 3.21
C SER A 138 19.42 -2.40 4.08
N PHE A 139 18.28 -2.14 4.71
CA PHE A 139 17.54 -3.12 5.49
C PHE A 139 17.11 -4.29 4.59
N ARG A 140 16.47 -4.01 3.45
CA ARG A 140 16.06 -5.05 2.49
C ARG A 140 17.26 -5.87 2.01
N ARG A 141 18.31 -5.19 1.52
CA ARG A 141 19.53 -5.83 1.02
C ARG A 141 20.18 -6.72 2.07
N SER A 142 20.10 -6.38 3.35
CA SER A 142 20.68 -7.21 4.41
C SER A 142 20.09 -8.62 4.47
N PHE A 143 18.81 -8.81 4.10
CA PHE A 143 18.18 -10.15 4.02
C PHE A 143 18.53 -10.89 2.73
N GLU A 144 18.99 -10.18 1.71
CA GLU A 144 19.40 -10.77 0.42
C GLU A 144 20.85 -11.25 0.47
N VAL A 145 21.78 -10.43 1.00
CA VAL A 145 23.22 -10.69 0.93
C VAL A 145 23.79 -11.41 2.16
N ASN A 146 23.14 -11.31 3.32
CA ASN A 146 23.66 -11.92 4.54
C ASN A 146 23.29 -13.40 4.58
N LYS A 147 24.29 -14.29 4.45
CA LYS A 147 24.11 -15.74 4.54
C LYS A 147 23.35 -16.18 5.80
N LYS A 148 23.55 -15.51 6.95
CA LYS A 148 22.86 -15.83 8.21
C LYS A 148 21.37 -15.45 8.20
N LEU A 149 20.98 -14.52 7.33
CA LEU A 149 19.59 -14.07 7.16
C LEU A 149 18.93 -14.67 5.92
N SER A 150 19.67 -15.40 5.09
CA SER A 150 19.20 -15.93 3.80
C SER A 150 17.97 -16.86 3.93
N ASN A 151 17.81 -17.54 5.06
CA ASN A 151 16.61 -18.34 5.37
C ASN A 151 15.33 -17.49 5.50
N TYR A 152 15.48 -16.18 5.70
CA TYR A 152 14.43 -15.17 5.85
C TYR A 152 14.34 -14.25 4.64
N LYS A 153 14.70 -14.76 3.45
CA LYS A 153 14.77 -13.97 2.22
C LYS A 153 13.46 -13.22 1.97
N ILE A 154 13.60 -11.91 1.79
CA ILE A 154 12.54 -11.04 1.28
C ILE A 154 12.63 -11.12 -0.24
N ILE A 155 11.57 -11.61 -0.87
CA ILE A 155 11.53 -11.85 -2.33
C ILE A 155 11.16 -10.56 -3.05
N GLY A 156 10.21 -9.83 -2.47
CA GLY A 156 9.71 -8.58 -2.99
C GLY A 156 8.84 -7.90 -1.96
N GLY A 157 8.33 -6.75 -2.33
CA GLY A 157 7.47 -5.97 -1.47
C GLY A 157 7.28 -4.55 -1.93
N CYS A 158 6.52 -3.80 -1.16
CA CYS A 158 6.35 -2.36 -1.31
C CYS A 158 6.45 -1.72 0.07
N ALA A 159 6.92 -0.47 0.10
CA ALA A 159 7.10 0.30 1.32
C ALA A 159 6.46 1.67 1.18
N ASN A 160 5.92 2.19 2.28
CA ASN A 160 5.45 3.56 2.42
C ASN A 160 6.02 4.16 3.69
N ILE A 161 6.34 5.45 3.62
CA ILE A 161 6.80 6.22 4.77
C ILE A 161 5.64 7.07 5.23
N GLU A 162 5.23 6.92 6.48
CA GLU A 162 4.28 7.78 7.16
C GLU A 162 5.05 8.70 8.11
N ILE A 163 4.90 10.00 7.91
CA ILE A 163 5.52 11.04 8.74
C ILE A 163 4.37 11.78 9.43
N THR A 164 4.44 11.90 10.74
CA THR A 164 3.46 12.63 11.56
C THR A 164 4.18 13.57 12.53
N ARG A 165 3.67 14.79 12.69
CA ARG A 165 4.24 15.77 13.61
C ARG A 165 3.50 15.74 14.93
N ASN A 166 4.23 15.60 16.03
CA ASN A 166 3.68 15.83 17.36
C ASN A 166 3.79 17.32 17.69
N LEU A 167 2.65 18.02 17.75
CA LEU A 167 2.62 19.46 17.98
C LEU A 167 3.06 19.86 19.39
N ILE A 168 2.83 19.00 20.39
CA ILE A 168 3.17 19.26 21.80
C ILE A 168 4.68 19.12 22.00
N ARG A 169 5.25 18.00 21.56
CA ARG A 169 6.69 17.70 21.72
C ARG A 169 7.59 18.33 20.67
N LYS A 170 6.98 18.92 19.63
CA LYS A 170 7.64 19.50 18.47
C LYS A 170 8.65 18.54 17.86
N ASP A 171 8.22 17.30 17.66
CA ASP A 171 9.03 16.24 17.04
C ASP A 171 8.25 15.50 15.95
N TRP A 172 8.99 14.79 15.11
CA TRP A 172 8.47 14.04 13.98
C TRP A 172 8.56 12.55 14.28
N HIS A 173 7.43 11.88 14.10
CA HIS A 173 7.26 10.45 14.19
C HIS A 173 7.23 9.86 12.80
N ILE A 174 8.07 8.87 12.57
CA ILE A 174 8.25 8.33 11.24
C ILE A 174 8.13 6.82 11.30
N HIS A 175 7.14 6.32 10.56
CA HIS A 175 6.84 4.91 10.44
C HIS A 175 7.07 4.49 9.01
N ILE A 176 7.66 3.32 8.83
CA ILE A 176 7.78 2.69 7.52
C ILE A 176 6.87 1.48 7.54
N HIS A 177 5.83 1.50 6.71
CA HIS A 177 4.92 0.38 6.52
C HIS A 177 5.31 -0.38 5.26
N LEU A 178 5.55 -1.67 5.38
CA LEU A 178 5.93 -2.53 4.28
C LEU A 178 4.93 -3.69 4.13
N ALA A 179 4.57 -4.00 2.88
CA ALA A 179 4.18 -5.36 2.51
C ALA A 179 5.42 -6.06 2.00
N ILE A 180 5.77 -7.19 2.59
CA ILE A 180 6.87 -8.03 2.11
C ILE A 180 6.35 -9.43 1.80
N GLU A 181 6.89 -10.01 0.73
CA GLU A 181 6.72 -11.42 0.42
C GLU A 181 7.94 -12.19 0.93
N GLY A 182 7.70 -13.23 1.74
CA GLY A 182 8.76 -14.13 2.17
C GLY A 182 8.38 -14.99 3.38
N ASN A 183 9.41 -15.63 3.93
CA ASN A 183 9.30 -16.46 5.13
C ASN A 183 9.02 -15.61 6.37
N TYR A 184 8.50 -16.24 7.43
CA TYR A 184 8.34 -15.55 8.71
C TYR A 184 9.71 -15.17 9.25
N ILE A 185 9.89 -13.89 9.53
CA ILE A 185 11.11 -13.37 10.14
C ILE A 185 10.81 -13.12 11.62
N PRO A 186 11.49 -13.81 12.56
CA PRO A 186 11.32 -13.54 13.97
C PRO A 186 11.54 -12.06 14.29
N GLN A 187 10.61 -11.47 15.04
CA GLN A 187 10.62 -10.04 15.37
C GLN A 187 11.96 -9.59 16.00
N LYS A 188 12.58 -10.42 16.84
CA LYS A 188 13.91 -10.16 17.43
C LYS A 188 15.00 -9.97 16.37
N ILE A 189 14.96 -10.74 15.28
CA ILE A 189 15.91 -10.62 14.16
C ILE A 189 15.67 -9.32 13.41
N ILE A 190 14.40 -8.99 13.13
CA ILE A 190 14.03 -7.72 12.48
C ILE A 190 14.51 -6.54 13.32
N ILE A 191 14.20 -6.49 14.62
CA ILE A 191 14.60 -5.37 15.50
C ILE A 191 16.12 -5.23 15.55
N LYS A 192 16.84 -6.35 15.68
CA LYS A 192 18.31 -6.35 15.69
C LYS A 192 18.87 -5.79 14.38
N GLN A 193 18.35 -6.26 13.24
CA GLN A 193 18.81 -5.82 11.93
C GLN A 193 18.43 -4.37 11.65
N TRP A 194 17.22 -3.95 12.04
CA TRP A 194 16.76 -2.59 11.90
C TRP A 194 17.61 -1.61 12.72
N LYS A 195 17.84 -1.92 14.01
CA LYS A 195 18.78 -1.18 14.86
C LYS A 195 20.16 -1.07 14.23
N LYS A 196 20.69 -2.17 13.67
CA LYS A 196 21.98 -2.14 12.99
C LYS A 196 21.96 -1.23 11.76
N THR A 197 20.94 -1.33 10.92
CA THR A 197 20.81 -0.53 9.69
C THR A 197 20.70 0.96 9.97
N THR A 198 20.02 1.34 11.05
CA THR A 198 19.78 2.75 11.41
C THR A 198 20.75 3.27 12.48
N ASN A 199 21.94 2.68 12.62
CA ASN A 199 22.95 3.10 13.61
C ASN A 199 22.40 3.26 15.04
N GLY A 200 21.55 2.34 15.46
CA GLY A 200 20.96 2.31 16.80
C GLY A 200 19.64 3.06 16.96
N MET A 201 19.16 3.80 15.95
CA MET A 201 17.92 4.58 16.04
C MET A 201 16.63 3.74 15.97
N GLY A 202 16.66 2.54 15.37
CA GLY A 202 15.49 1.67 15.22
C GLY A 202 14.96 1.24 16.58
N ARG A 203 13.64 1.30 16.79
CA ARG A 203 13.03 1.03 18.11
C ARG A 203 12.09 -0.16 18.04
N ILE A 204 11.03 -0.03 17.25
CA ILE A 204 9.98 -1.02 17.17
C ILE A 204 9.98 -1.60 15.77
N ALA A 205 9.80 -2.92 15.71
CA ALA A 205 9.36 -3.57 14.50
C ALA A 205 8.19 -4.47 14.85
N ASP A 206 7.14 -4.41 14.04
CA ASP A 206 5.96 -5.26 14.16
C ASP A 206 5.78 -6.02 12.85
N ILE A 207 5.66 -7.34 12.92
CA ILE A 207 5.49 -8.20 11.73
C ILE A 207 4.27 -9.09 11.90
N ARG A 208 3.37 -9.03 10.92
CA ARG A 208 2.10 -9.77 10.94
C ARG A 208 1.90 -10.51 9.63
N LYS A 209 1.35 -11.73 9.70
CA LYS A 209 0.91 -12.45 8.49
C LYS A 209 -0.32 -11.75 7.94
N ILE A 210 -0.32 -11.44 6.65
CA ILE A 210 -1.49 -10.87 5.99
C ILE A 210 -2.43 -12.02 5.65
N THR A 211 -3.50 -12.19 6.43
CA THR A 211 -4.53 -13.23 6.24
C THR A 211 -5.63 -12.83 5.29
N ASN A 212 -5.91 -11.53 5.18
CA ASN A 212 -6.86 -10.96 4.26
C ASN A 212 -6.15 -9.92 3.38
N GLY A 213 -5.84 -10.31 2.14
CA GLY A 213 -5.10 -9.48 1.20
C GLY A 213 -5.80 -8.16 0.87
N ILE A 214 -7.12 -8.10 0.98
CA ILE A 214 -7.91 -6.89 0.73
C ILE A 214 -7.58 -5.84 1.77
N LYS A 215 -7.62 -6.20 3.06
CA LYS A 215 -7.35 -5.26 4.16
C LYS A 215 -5.92 -4.71 4.08
N SER A 216 -4.93 -5.55 3.80
CA SER A 216 -3.55 -5.09 3.71
C SER A 216 -3.25 -4.34 2.42
N ALA A 217 -3.81 -4.75 1.28
CA ALA A 217 -3.79 -3.94 0.05
C ALA A 217 -4.38 -2.56 0.32
N TRP A 218 -5.45 -2.48 1.12
CA TRP A 218 -6.07 -1.22 1.49
C TRP A 218 -5.18 -0.37 2.38
N GLU A 219 -4.62 -0.91 3.46
CA GLU A 219 -3.70 -0.15 4.33
C GLU A 219 -2.48 0.34 3.57
N ILE A 220 -1.84 -0.51 2.77
CA ILE A 220 -0.67 -0.12 1.97
C ILE A 220 -1.06 0.87 0.87
N ALA A 221 -2.17 0.67 0.17
CA ALA A 221 -2.65 1.62 -0.82
C ALA A 221 -2.89 2.98 -0.17
N LYS A 222 -3.63 3.00 0.96
CA LYS A 222 -3.92 4.18 1.77
C LYS A 222 -2.65 4.96 2.10
N TYR A 223 -1.61 4.32 2.65
CA TYR A 223 -0.35 5.02 2.97
C TYR A 223 0.43 5.49 1.74
N SER A 224 0.30 4.82 0.60
CA SER A 224 1.00 5.21 -0.63
C SER A 224 0.39 6.45 -1.31
N THR A 225 -0.84 6.79 -0.95
CA THR A 225 -1.64 7.82 -1.62
C THR A 225 -2.24 8.86 -0.69
N LYS A 226 -2.13 8.69 0.63
CA LYS A 226 -2.57 9.69 1.59
C LYS A 226 -1.70 10.94 1.38
N PRO A 227 -2.29 12.14 1.18
CA PRO A 227 -1.51 13.36 1.28
C PRO A 227 -0.91 13.40 2.68
N HIS A 228 0.42 13.54 2.75
CA HIS A 228 1.07 13.89 4.00
C HIS A 228 0.86 15.39 4.18
N ASN A 229 0.13 15.75 5.25
CA ASN A 229 -0.04 17.13 5.69
C ASN A 229 1.20 17.55 6.48
#